data_AF-A0AAV3QUW4-F1
#
_entry.id   AF-A0AAV3QUW4-F1
#
_cell.length_a   1.000
_cell.length_b   1.000
_cell.length_c   1.000
_cell.angle_alpha   90.00
_cell.angle_beta   90.00
_cell.angle_gamma   90.00
#
_symmetry.space_group_name_H-M   'P 1'
#
loop_
_entity.id
_entity.type
_entity.pdbx_description
1 polymer ?
#
loop_
_entity_poly.entity_id
_entity_poly.type
_entity_poly.pdbx_seq_one_letter_code
_entity_poly.pdbx_strand_id
1 'polypeptide(L)' 'MSTSEAQEQRPQHQTDLDDEDDTVKQLNQCSSLYLALQDCLVNTNRNWRACQKEVQALKACNDGRNKSKSQ' A
#
# COMPACT_ATOMS: atom_id res chain seq x y z
N MET A 1 -21.19 -45.35 -17.41
CA MET A 1 -21.30 -44.42 -16.26
C MET A 1 -20.29 -43.32 -16.54
N SER A 2 -20.70 -42.21 -17.16
CA SER A 2 -21.22 -40.99 -16.48
C SER A 2 -20.09 -40.35 -15.65
N THR A 3 -19.59 -39.13 -15.87
CA THR A 3 -20.09 -37.86 -16.45
C THR A 3 -18.88 -37.08 -17.04
N SER A 4 -18.97 -36.28 -18.12
CA SER A 4 -19.42 -34.86 -18.18
C SER A 4 -18.71 -33.99 -17.11
N GLU A 5 -18.09 -32.82 -17.32
CA GLU A 5 -18.27 -31.72 -18.27
C GLU A 5 -17.12 -30.68 -18.10
N ALA A 6 -17.05 -29.72 -19.00
CA ALA A 6 -16.14 -28.57 -18.99
C ALA A 6 -16.37 -27.60 -17.81
N GLN A 7 -15.27 -27.14 -17.19
CA GLN A 7 -15.12 -25.89 -16.44
C GLN A 7 -13.62 -25.54 -16.54
N GLU A 8 -13.13 -24.70 -17.46
CA GLU A 8 -13.25 -23.23 -17.48
C GLU A 8 -13.53 -22.63 -16.08
N GLN A 9 -12.72 -21.65 -15.68
CA GLN A 9 -12.78 -20.87 -14.42
C GLN A 9 -12.02 -21.43 -13.20
N ARG A 10 -10.71 -21.16 -13.15
CA ARG A 10 -10.08 -20.20 -12.21
C ARG A 10 -8.57 -20.47 -12.15
N PRO A 11 -7.71 -19.55 -12.64
CA PRO A 11 -6.42 -19.38 -12.01
C PRO A 11 -6.69 -18.98 -10.56
N GLN A 12 -6.54 -19.95 -9.64
CA GLN A 12 -6.55 -19.74 -8.19
C GLN A 12 -5.27 -19.04 -7.75
N HIS A 13 -5.03 -17.83 -8.26
CA HIS A 13 -4.09 -16.92 -7.63
C HIS A 13 -4.88 -15.65 -7.33
N GLN A 14 -5.58 -15.73 -6.19
CA GLN A 14 -5.76 -14.57 -5.35
C GLN A 14 -4.36 -14.01 -5.09
N THR A 15 -3.95 -13.03 -5.89
CA THR A 15 -2.87 -12.11 -5.53
C THR A 15 -3.43 -11.14 -4.49
N ASP A 16 -3.92 -11.71 -3.38
CA ASP A 16 -3.96 -11.02 -2.11
C ASP A 16 -2.51 -11.08 -1.62
N LEU A 17 -1.89 -9.94 -1.30
CA LEU A 17 -0.56 -9.77 -0.68
C LEU A 17 0.61 -9.27 -1.55
N ASP A 18 0.42 -8.59 -2.69
CA ASP A 18 1.52 -7.80 -3.31
C ASP A 18 1.08 -6.46 -3.93
N ASP A 19 -0.08 -5.91 -3.53
CA ASP A 19 -0.44 -4.52 -3.91
C ASP A 19 0.06 -3.47 -2.88
N GLU A 20 0.77 -3.93 -1.84
CA GLU A 20 1.22 -3.07 -0.73
C GLU A 20 2.54 -2.32 -1.04
N ASP A 21 3.23 -2.60 -2.15
CA ASP A 21 4.52 -1.95 -2.48
C ASP A 21 4.52 -1.10 -3.76
N ASP A 22 3.59 -1.32 -4.72
CA ASP A 22 3.55 -0.44 -5.91
C ASP A 22 3.07 0.98 -5.56
N THR A 23 2.31 1.12 -4.47
CA THR A 23 1.96 2.42 -3.91
C THR A 23 3.20 3.21 -3.46
N VAL A 24 4.28 2.53 -3.03
CA VAL A 24 5.50 3.17 -2.50
C VAL A 24 6.33 3.81 -3.61
N LYS A 25 6.44 3.17 -4.78
CA LYS A 25 7.11 3.74 -5.97
C LYS A 25 6.41 5.00 -6.47
N GLN A 26 5.10 5.10 -6.27
CA GLN A 26 4.31 6.26 -6.68
C GLN A 26 4.53 7.50 -5.80
N LEU A 27 5.11 7.35 -4.61
CA LEU A 27 5.23 8.43 -3.62
C LEU A 27 6.22 9.51 -4.02
N ASN A 28 7.23 9.23 -4.86
CA ASN A 28 8.28 10.19 -5.28
C ASN A 28 8.76 11.06 -4.09
N GLN A 29 8.36 12.34 -4.04
CA GLN A 29 8.71 13.31 -2.98
C GLN A 29 8.20 12.91 -1.58
N CYS A 30 7.16 12.09 -1.49
CA CYS A 30 6.63 11.56 -0.23
C CYS A 30 7.29 10.23 0.20
N SER A 31 8.16 9.64 -0.63
CA SER A 31 8.81 8.36 -0.32
C SER A 31 9.67 8.43 0.94
N SER A 32 10.36 9.55 1.17
CA SER A 32 11.16 9.75 2.39
C SER A 32 10.30 9.73 3.67
N LEU A 33 9.06 10.21 3.60
CA LEU A 33 8.13 10.18 4.73
C LEU A 33 7.58 8.77 4.98
N TYR A 34 7.40 8.00 3.92
CA TYR A 34 7.00 6.60 4.01
C TYR A 34 8.11 5.73 4.61
N LEU A 35 9.37 5.94 4.22
CA LEU A 35 10.51 5.27 4.84
C LEU A 35 10.64 5.63 6.33
N ALA A 36 10.42 6.90 6.69
CA ALA A 36 10.40 7.31 8.10
C ALA A 36 9.26 6.64 8.89
N LEU A 37 8.06 6.53 8.31
CA LEU A 37 6.96 5.78 8.91
C LEU A 37 7.31 4.30 9.07
N GLN A 38 7.94 3.70 8.06
CA GLN A 38 8.34 2.30 8.08
C GLN A 38 9.37 2.02 9.18
N ASP A 39 10.36 2.90 9.33
CA ASP A 39 11.35 2.85 10.43
C ASP A 39 10.68 2.97 11.81
N CYS A 40 9.76 3.93 11.96
CA CYS A 40 9.01 4.06 13.21
C CYS A 40 8.16 2.81 13.50
N LEU A 41 7.50 2.22 12.50
CA LEU A 41 6.74 1.00 12.68
C LEU A 41 7.64 -0.17 13.11
N VAL A 42 8.84 -0.29 12.57
CA VAL A 42 9.82 -1.31 13.03
C VAL A 42 10.19 -1.07 14.50
N ASN A 43 10.46 0.18 14.88
CA ASN A 43 10.86 0.55 16.24
C ASN A 43 9.73 0.49 17.28
N THR A 44 8.48 0.54 16.85
CA THR A 44 7.30 0.61 17.74
C THR A 44 6.44 -0.65 17.71
N ASN A 45 7.01 -1.78 17.25
CA ASN A 45 6.28 -3.05 17.15
C ASN A 45 5.03 -2.94 16.26
N ARG A 46 5.17 -2.24 15.13
CA ARG A 46 4.15 -1.88 14.14
C ARG A 46 3.00 -1.04 14.71
N ASN A 47 3.26 -0.24 15.73
CA ASN A 47 2.26 0.64 16.31
C ASN A 47 2.17 1.99 15.57
N TRP A 48 1.32 2.04 14.54
CA TRP A 48 1.08 3.27 13.77
C TRP A 48 0.58 4.46 14.61
N ARG A 49 -0.03 4.21 15.79
CA ARG A 49 -0.44 5.28 16.71
C ARG A 49 0.74 5.95 17.40
N ALA A 50 1.86 5.25 17.58
CA ALA A 50 3.10 5.82 18.09
C ALA A 50 3.81 6.66 17.00
N CYS A 51 3.65 6.28 15.72
CA CYS A 51 4.22 6.94 14.55
C CYS A 51 3.34 8.07 13.99
N GLN A 52 2.55 8.71 14.85
CA GLN A 52 1.45 9.60 14.44
C GLN A 52 1.96 10.83 13.67
N LYS A 53 3.19 11.28 13.98
CA LYS A 53 3.89 12.36 13.26
C LYS A 53 4.20 11.97 11.82
N GLU A 54 4.81 10.80 11.61
CA GLU A 54 5.15 10.28 10.29
C GLU A 54 3.88 10.01 9.46
N VAL A 55 2.83 9.47 10.10
CA VAL A 55 1.51 9.26 9.46
C VAL A 55 0.90 10.58 8.99
N GLN A 56 0.90 11.63 9.82
CA GLN A 56 0.37 12.94 9.44
C GLN A 56 1.17 13.58 8.31
N ALA A 57 2.50 13.54 8.39
CA ALA A 57 3.37 14.10 7.37
C ALA A 57 3.16 13.41 6.02
N LEU A 58 3.12 12.07 6.02
CA LEU A 58 2.88 11.28 4.82
C LEU A 58 1.50 11.59 4.22
N LYS A 59 0.45 11.70 5.05
CA LYS A 59 -0.89 12.07 4.62
C LYS A 59 -0.93 13.46 3.96
N ALA A 60 -0.29 14.45 4.59
CA ALA A 60 -0.24 15.82 4.07
C ALA A 60 0.50 15.89 2.72
N CYS A 61 1.61 15.16 2.60
CA CYS A 61 2.36 15.08 1.34
C CYS A 61 1.53 14.45 0.21
N ASN A 62 0.83 13.35 0.51
CA ASN A 62 -0.04 12.68 -0.45
C ASN A 62 -1.25 13.54 -0.86
N ASP A 63 -1.87 14.24 0.08
CA ASP A 63 -2.99 15.15 -0.20
C ASP A 63 -2.57 16.32 -1.11
N GLY A 64 -1.42 16.93 -0.83
CA GLY A 64 -0.84 17.98 -1.67
C GLY A 64 -0.61 17.50 -3.11
N ARG A 65 -0.06 16.30 -3.28
CA ARG A 65 0.17 15.69 -4.60
C ARG A 65 -1.12 15.38 -5.36
N ASN A 66 -2.17 14.92 -4.66
CA ASN A 66 -3.46 14.64 -5.29
C ASN A 66 -4.14 15.91 -5.80
N LYS A 67 -3.97 17.05 -5.11
CA LYS A 67 -4.43 18.35 -5.60
C LYS A 67 -3.66 18.80 -6.86
N SER A 68 -2.35 18.54 -6.92
CA SER A 68 -1.52 18.87 -8.09
C SER A 68 -1.80 18.02 -9.33
N LYS A 69 -2.41 16.82 -9.18
CA LYS A 69 -2.79 15.96 -10.31
C LYS A 69 -4.15 16.26 -10.92
N SER A 70 -4.91 17.20 -10.34
CA SER A 70 -6.25 17.61 -10.80
C SER A 70 -6.25 18.95 -11.54
N GLN A 71 -5.09 19.48 -11.94
CA GLN A 71 -4.94 20.75 -12.67
C GLN A 71 -4.18 20.54 -13.99
#